data_AF-A0A0S3U6C4-F1
#
_entry.id   AF-A0A0S3U6C4-F1
#
_cell.length_a   1.000
_cell.length_b   1.000
_cell.length_c   1.000
_cell.angle_alpha   90.00
_cell.angle_beta   90.00
_cell.angle_gamma   90.00
#
_symmetry.space_group_name_H-M   'P 1'
#
loop_
_entity.id
_entity.type
_entity.pdbx_description
1 polymer ?
#
loop_
_entity_poly.entity_id
_entity_poly.type
_entity_poly.pdbx_seq_one_letter_code
_entity_poly.pdbx_strand_id
1 'polypeptide(L)'
;MSQEDPTIILQQAVASLLLKAIALLQKTEALLEEVNAKVTQLDSPVIIPEWIDKHDATKIVCKHWKTLDRWRVAEGSSLIEGIHWQHDGGEIVYHAELLKDWYRNRSNPVAHYHANTTWSEACEHFTRNSYSNQPKKRGRKAG
;
A
#
# COMPACT_ATOMS: atom_id res chain seq x y z
N MET A 1 51.07 -48.20 6.87
CA MET A 1 50.18 -47.03 6.85
C MET A 1 50.24 -46.47 5.44
N SER A 2 49.26 -46.79 4.59
CA SER A 2 49.25 -46.31 3.20
C SER A 2 48.95 -44.83 3.19
N GLN A 3 49.90 -44.02 2.70
CA GLN A 3 49.64 -42.61 2.43
C GLN A 3 48.64 -42.53 1.27
N GLU A 4 47.51 -41.86 1.49
CA GLU A 4 46.53 -41.62 0.43
C GLU A 4 47.14 -40.73 -0.66
N ASP A 5 46.81 -41.04 -1.91
CA ASP A 5 47.32 -40.32 -3.08
C ASP A 5 46.85 -38.84 -3.03
N PRO A 6 47.76 -37.86 -3.08
CA PRO A 6 47.43 -36.44 -3.03
C PRO A 6 46.45 -36.01 -4.13
N THR A 7 46.40 -36.75 -5.24
CA THR A 7 45.44 -36.54 -6.34
C THR A 7 44.01 -36.85 -5.90
N ILE A 8 43.81 -37.90 -5.10
CA ILE A 8 42.50 -38.30 -4.56
C ILE A 8 41.99 -37.26 -3.56
N ILE A 9 42.89 -36.76 -2.70
CA ILE A 9 42.58 -35.69 -1.73
C ILE A 9 42.14 -34.41 -2.44
N LEU A 10 42.86 -34.01 -3.51
CA LEU A 10 42.50 -32.87 -4.35
C LEU A 10 41.14 -33.06 -5.03
N GLN A 11 40.89 -34.23 -5.61
CA GLN A 11 39.61 -34.54 -6.26
C GLN A 11 38.43 -34.50 -5.28
N GLN A 12 38.60 -35.04 -4.07
CA GLN A 12 37.56 -34.98 -3.02
C GLN A 12 37.30 -33.54 -2.56
N ALA A 13 38.35 -32.73 -2.40
CA ALA A 13 38.22 -31.33 -2.03
C ALA A 13 37.45 -30.53 -3.08
N VAL A 14 37.76 -30.72 -4.37
CA VAL A 14 37.06 -30.06 -5.49
C VAL A 14 35.59 -30.49 -5.55
N ALA A 15 35.30 -31.79 -5.41
CA ALA A 15 33.93 -32.30 -5.39
C ALA A 15 33.12 -31.72 -4.22
N SER A 16 33.72 -31.62 -3.03
CA SER A 16 33.10 -31.00 -1.85
C SER A 16 32.78 -29.51 -2.09
N LEU A 17 33.68 -28.80 -2.76
CA LEU A 17 33.52 -27.38 -3.07
C LEU A 17 32.41 -27.14 -4.10
N LEU A 18 32.34 -27.99 -5.13
CA LEU A 18 31.26 -27.96 -6.13
C LEU A 18 29.90 -28.24 -5.50
N LEU A 19 29.79 -29.23 -4.61
CA LEU A 19 28.55 -29.52 -3.90
C LEU A 19 28.08 -28.35 -3.04
N LYS A 20 29.01 -27.67 -2.35
CA LYS A 20 28.69 -26.45 -1.58
C LYS A 20 28.22 -25.31 -2.47
N ALA A 21 28.84 -25.12 -3.63
CA ALA A 21 28.44 -24.09 -4.59
C ALA A 21 27.02 -24.33 -5.12
N ILE A 22 26.68 -25.57 -5.46
CA ILE A 22 25.33 -25.95 -5.92
C ILE A 22 24.30 -25.68 -4.82
N ALA A 23 24.59 -26.08 -3.57
CA ALA A 23 23.69 -25.85 -2.45
C ALA A 23 23.45 -24.35 -2.17
N LEU A 24 24.48 -23.51 -2.35
CA LEU A 24 24.34 -22.06 -2.25
C LEU A 24 23.45 -21.49 -3.34
N LEU A 25 23.62 -21.93 -4.60
CA LEU A 25 22.80 -21.48 -5.72
C LEU A 25 21.31 -21.82 -5.51
N GLN A 26 21.02 -23.05 -5.09
CA GLN A 26 19.64 -23.48 -4.79
C GLN A 26 19.02 -22.64 -3.66
N LYS A 27 19.80 -22.30 -2.64
CA LYS A 27 19.33 -21.44 -1.54
C LYS A 27 19.07 -20.01 -2.01
N THR A 28 19.88 -19.47 -2.92
CA THR A 28 19.64 -18.14 -3.48
C THR A 28 18.40 -18.08 -4.37
N GLU A 29 18.13 -19.12 -5.15
CA GLU A 29 16.91 -19.21 -5.96
C GLU A 29 15.66 -19.26 -5.07
N ALA A 30 15.68 -20.05 -4.00
CA ALA A 30 14.56 -20.11 -3.05
C ALA A 30 14.28 -18.76 -2.39
N LEU A 31 15.32 -18.01 -2.02
CA LEU A 31 15.18 -16.66 -1.46
C LEU A 31 14.63 -15.67 -2.50
N LEU A 32 15.06 -15.79 -3.76
CA LEU A 32 14.56 -14.93 -4.84
C LEU A 32 13.06 -15.17 -5.07
N GLU A 33 12.62 -16.43 -5.08
CA GLU A 33 11.19 -16.78 -5.18
C GLU A 33 10.40 -16.27 -3.98
N GLU A 34 10.93 -16.36 -2.76
CA GLU A 34 10.28 -15.80 -1.57
C GLU A 34 10.13 -14.27 -1.66
N VAL A 35 11.17 -13.57 -2.13
CA VAL A 35 11.12 -12.12 -2.34
C VAL A 35 10.11 -11.77 -3.44
N ASN A 36 10.11 -12.47 -4.57
CA ASN A 36 9.15 -12.26 -5.64
C ASN A 36 7.71 -12.47 -5.16
N ALA A 37 7.44 -13.55 -4.42
CA ALA A 37 6.12 -13.80 -3.85
C ALA A 37 5.66 -12.67 -2.92
N LYS A 38 6.57 -12.09 -2.13
CA LYS A 38 6.27 -10.93 -1.27
C LYS A 38 6.06 -9.64 -2.06
N VAL A 39 6.80 -9.44 -3.15
CA VAL A 39 6.61 -8.28 -4.04
C VAL A 39 5.26 -8.37 -4.75
N THR A 40 4.86 -9.55 -5.24
CA THR A 40 3.54 -9.74 -5.87
C THR A 40 2.39 -9.51 -4.89
N GLN A 41 2.58 -9.73 -3.59
CA GLN A 41 1.60 -9.38 -2.56
C GLN A 41 1.53 -7.86 -2.29
N LEU A 42 2.61 -7.12 -2.57
CA LEU A 42 2.66 -5.66 -2.47
C LEU A 42 2.13 -4.95 -3.73
N ASP A 43 2.03 -5.68 -4.85
CA ASP A 43 1.41 -5.22 -6.11
C ASP A 43 -0.14 -5.25 -6.07
N SER A 44 -0.75 -5.54 -4.91
CA SER A 44 -2.12 -5.06 -4.68
C SER A 44 -2.07 -3.55 -4.91
N PRO A 45 -2.79 -2.99 -5.90
CA PRO A 45 -2.60 -1.61 -6.30
C PRO A 45 -2.71 -0.78 -5.05
N VAL A 46 -1.63 -0.10 -4.69
CA VAL A 46 -1.69 0.97 -3.72
C VAL A 46 -2.64 1.97 -4.38
N ILE A 47 -3.91 1.90 -3.99
CA ILE A 47 -4.93 2.85 -4.42
C ILE A 47 -4.46 4.14 -3.75
N ILE A 48 -3.62 4.89 -4.44
CA ILE A 48 -3.36 6.27 -4.06
C ILE A 48 -4.74 6.92 -4.16
N PRO A 49 -5.30 7.40 -3.04
CA PRO A 49 -6.63 7.95 -3.06
C PRO A 49 -6.64 9.15 -3.99
N GLU A 50 -7.30 8.99 -5.14
CA GLU A 50 -7.43 10.06 -6.11
C GLU A 50 -8.43 11.07 -5.54
N TRP A 51 -7.88 12.12 -4.95
CA TRP A 51 -8.62 13.31 -4.58
C TRP A 51 -8.93 14.07 -5.86
N ILE A 52 -10.22 14.12 -6.20
CA ILE A 52 -10.72 14.73 -7.43
C ILE A 52 -11.46 16.02 -7.12
N ASP A 53 -11.52 16.91 -8.10
CA ASP A 53 -12.28 18.14 -7.96
C ASP A 53 -13.81 17.88 -7.93
N LYS A 54 -14.57 18.93 -7.64
CA LYS A 54 -16.04 18.86 -7.62
C LYS A 54 -16.65 18.49 -8.97
N HIS A 55 -16.02 18.83 -10.09
CA HIS A 55 -16.56 18.56 -11.42
C HIS A 55 -16.45 17.06 -11.75
N ASP A 56 -15.32 16.44 -11.46
CA ASP A 56 -15.14 15.01 -11.62
C ASP A 56 -15.98 14.22 -10.61
N ALA A 57 -16.10 14.71 -9.37
CA ALA A 57 -17.00 14.13 -8.38
C ALA A 57 -18.46 14.08 -8.89
N THR A 58 -18.94 15.14 -9.56
CA THR A 58 -20.30 15.15 -10.14
C THR A 58 -20.51 14.11 -11.23
N LYS A 59 -19.45 13.78 -11.99
CA LYS A 59 -19.50 12.73 -13.03
C LYS A 59 -19.61 11.35 -12.39
N ILE A 60 -18.92 11.11 -11.27
CA ILE A 60 -18.96 9.80 -10.57
C ILE A 60 -20.35 9.48 -10.04
N VAL A 61 -20.99 10.45 -9.38
CA VAL A 61 -22.31 10.23 -8.75
C VAL A 61 -23.48 10.56 -9.67
N CYS A 62 -23.21 11.04 -10.88
CA CYS A 62 -24.22 11.53 -11.83
C CYS A 62 -25.21 12.53 -11.19
N LYS A 63 -24.70 13.46 -10.38
CA LYS A 63 -25.49 14.51 -9.72
C LYS A 63 -24.82 15.86 -9.87
N HIS A 64 -25.64 16.92 -9.78
CA HIS A 64 -25.15 18.29 -9.86
C HIS A 64 -24.30 18.65 -8.62
N TRP A 65 -23.33 19.56 -8.77
CA TRP A 65 -22.41 19.92 -7.68
C TRP A 65 -23.13 20.49 -6.45
N LYS A 66 -24.23 21.21 -6.64
CA LYS A 66 -25.11 21.68 -5.54
C LYS A 66 -25.66 20.54 -4.68
N THR A 67 -25.82 19.35 -5.25
CA THR A 67 -26.25 18.16 -4.51
C THR A 67 -25.12 17.63 -3.63
N LEU A 68 -23.88 17.60 -4.13
CA LEU A 68 -22.70 17.29 -3.32
C LEU A 68 -22.55 18.27 -2.16
N ASP A 69 -22.75 19.57 -2.43
CA ASP A 69 -22.68 20.63 -1.42
C ASP A 69 -23.71 20.41 -0.30
N ARG A 70 -24.97 20.14 -0.68
CA ARG A 70 -26.02 19.75 0.27
C ARG A 70 -25.63 18.52 1.08
N TRP A 71 -25.07 17.49 0.45
CA TRP A 71 -24.68 16.29 1.16
C TRP A 71 -23.51 16.51 2.12
N ARG A 72 -22.67 17.53 1.96
CA ARG A 72 -21.66 17.87 2.96
C ARG A 72 -22.24 18.60 4.16
N VAL A 73 -23.16 19.54 3.90
CA VAL A 73 -23.65 20.51 4.91
C VAL A 73 -24.92 20.04 5.63
N ALA A 74 -25.69 19.11 5.05
CA ALA A 74 -26.93 18.64 5.66
C ALA A 74 -26.66 17.97 7.02
N GLU A 75 -27.48 18.30 8.01
CA GLU A 75 -27.45 17.65 9.32
C GLU A 75 -27.86 16.17 9.17
N GLY A 76 -27.07 15.25 9.73
CA GLY A 76 -27.19 13.81 9.45
C GLY A 76 -26.61 13.36 8.11
N SER A 77 -25.85 14.23 7.44
CA SER A 77 -24.98 13.90 6.31
C SER A 77 -24.13 12.67 6.60
N SER A 78 -23.96 11.84 5.58
CA SER A 78 -23.09 10.67 5.58
C SER A 78 -21.70 10.95 4.96
N LEU A 79 -21.48 12.15 4.41
CA LEU A 79 -20.18 12.56 3.84
C LEU A 79 -19.34 13.25 4.91
N ILE A 80 -18.35 12.52 5.40
CA ILE A 80 -17.47 12.94 6.50
C ILE A 80 -16.24 13.66 5.95
N GLU A 81 -15.90 14.83 6.52
CA GLU A 81 -14.69 15.57 6.22
C GLU A 81 -13.43 14.78 6.60
N GLY A 82 -12.39 14.82 5.78
CA GLY A 82 -11.15 14.03 5.92
C GLY A 82 -11.28 12.57 5.44
N ILE A 83 -12.49 12.08 5.20
CA ILE A 83 -12.75 10.73 4.65
C ILE A 83 -13.26 10.85 3.21
N HIS A 84 -14.41 11.50 3.02
CA HIS A 84 -15.05 11.58 1.70
C HIS A 84 -14.68 12.86 0.95
N TRP A 85 -14.38 13.92 1.68
CA TRP A 85 -14.04 15.23 1.13
C TRP A 85 -13.09 15.95 2.08
N GLN A 86 -12.27 16.87 1.54
CA GLN A 86 -11.39 17.71 2.35
C GLN A 86 -11.10 19.04 1.65
N HIS A 87 -10.45 19.94 2.37
CA HIS A 87 -9.89 21.17 1.81
C HIS A 87 -8.47 20.93 1.29
N ASP A 88 -8.23 21.29 0.03
CA ASP A 88 -6.89 21.33 -0.57
C ASP A 88 -6.65 22.73 -1.17
N GLY A 89 -5.72 23.49 -0.58
CA GLY A 89 -5.42 24.85 -1.04
C GLY A 89 -6.61 25.84 -1.03
N GLY A 90 -7.68 25.54 -0.29
CA GLY A 90 -8.92 26.32 -0.27
C GLY A 90 -10.00 25.81 -1.24
N GLU A 91 -9.67 24.85 -2.10
CA GLU A 91 -10.65 24.12 -2.90
C GLU A 91 -11.20 22.91 -2.14
N ILE A 92 -12.37 22.45 -2.57
CA ILE A 92 -12.99 21.24 -2.00
C ILE A 92 -12.73 20.10 -2.97
N VAL A 93 -12.02 19.09 -2.48
CA VAL A 93 -11.72 17.85 -3.20
C VAL A 93 -12.45 16.67 -2.57
N TYR A 94 -12.76 15.68 -3.38
CA TYR A 94 -13.50 14.48 -2.99
C TYR A 94 -12.65 13.25 -3.20
N HIS A 95 -12.80 12.27 -2.31
CA HIS A 95 -12.17 10.99 -2.50
C HIS A 95 -12.98 10.16 -3.50
N ALA A 96 -12.44 9.89 -4.70
CA ALA A 96 -13.20 9.31 -5.81
C ALA A 96 -13.88 7.98 -5.46
N GLU A 97 -13.13 7.04 -4.88
CA GLU A 97 -13.66 5.71 -4.56
C GLU A 97 -14.66 5.71 -3.41
N LEU A 98 -14.33 6.37 -2.30
CA LEU A 98 -15.22 6.47 -1.15
C LEU A 98 -16.52 7.20 -1.50
N LEU A 99 -16.46 8.23 -2.34
CA LEU A 99 -17.66 8.91 -2.83
C LEU A 99 -18.52 7.97 -3.69
N LYS A 100 -17.90 7.14 -4.54
CA LYS A 100 -18.58 6.15 -5.38
C LYS A 100 -19.23 5.04 -4.56
N ASP A 101 -18.50 4.52 -3.57
CA ASP A 101 -18.99 3.48 -2.66
C ASP A 101 -20.14 4.00 -1.80
N TRP A 102 -19.93 5.15 -1.15
CA TRP A 102 -20.98 5.83 -0.40
C TRP A 102 -22.24 6.02 -1.26
N TYR A 103 -22.10 6.53 -2.49
CA TYR A 103 -23.26 6.78 -3.33
C TYR A 103 -24.05 5.51 -3.68
N ARG A 104 -23.35 4.38 -3.87
CA ARG A 104 -23.98 3.06 -4.08
C ARG A 104 -24.68 2.55 -2.82
N ASN A 105 -24.09 2.79 -1.67
CA ASN A 105 -24.54 2.25 -0.38
C ASN A 105 -25.36 3.23 0.45
N ARG A 106 -25.64 4.45 -0.04
CA ARG A 106 -26.32 5.52 0.73
C ARG A 106 -27.72 5.16 1.24
N SER A 107 -28.38 4.18 0.63
CA SER A 107 -29.68 3.66 1.08
C SER A 107 -29.56 2.48 2.07
N ASN A 108 -28.35 2.00 2.34
CA ASN A 108 -28.03 0.95 3.30
C ASN A 108 -26.90 1.42 4.26
N PRO A 109 -27.27 2.09 5.37
CA PRO A 109 -26.29 2.68 6.28
C PRO A 109 -25.35 1.66 6.95
N VAL A 110 -25.75 0.39 7.07
CA VAL A 110 -24.90 -0.68 7.62
C VAL A 110 -23.76 -1.03 6.68
N ALA A 111 -24.04 -1.15 5.37
CA ALA A 111 -23.01 -1.40 4.35
C ALA A 111 -22.00 -0.23 4.26
N HIS A 112 -22.50 1.00 4.39
CA HIS A 112 -21.66 2.20 4.41
C HIS A 112 -20.70 2.24 5.61
N TYR A 113 -21.18 1.87 6.79
CA TYR A 113 -20.35 1.84 8.00
C TYR A 113 -19.19 0.84 7.88
N HIS A 114 -19.46 -0.36 7.36
CA HIS A 114 -18.41 -1.38 7.15
C HIS A 114 -17.32 -0.91 6.19
N ALA A 115 -17.69 -0.30 5.05
CA ALA A 115 -16.72 0.25 4.10
C ALA A 115 -15.83 1.33 4.74
N ASN A 116 -16.41 2.24 5.54
CA ASN A 116 -15.65 3.27 6.25
C ASN A 116 -14.68 2.69 7.29
N THR A 117 -15.11 1.69 8.06
CA THR A 117 -14.24 1.05 9.07
C THR A 117 -13.05 0.34 8.43
N THR A 118 -13.28 -0.39 7.33
CA THR A 118 -12.20 -1.05 6.58
C THR A 118 -11.23 -0.03 5.99
N TRP A 119 -11.73 1.11 5.50
CA TRP A 119 -10.88 2.18 4.97
C TRP A 119 -10.05 2.89 6.04
N SER A 120 -10.65 3.15 7.22
CA SER A 120 -9.95 3.75 8.36
C SER A 120 -8.83 2.85 8.89
N GLU A 121 -9.08 1.54 9.00
CA GLU A 121 -8.06 0.56 9.40
C GLU A 121 -6.91 0.47 8.37
N ALA A 122 -7.24 0.51 7.07
CA ALA A 122 -6.24 0.53 6.00
C ALA A 122 -5.38 1.81 6.05
N CYS A 123 -5.97 2.97 6.32
CA CYS A 123 -5.27 4.24 6.48
C CYS A 123 -4.38 4.27 7.72
N GLU A 124 -4.85 3.74 8.85
CA GLU A 124 -4.05 3.64 10.07
C GLU A 124 -2.85 2.72 9.87
N HIS A 125 -3.02 1.60 9.17
CA HIS A 125 -1.92 0.71 8.84
C HIS A 125 -0.89 1.41 7.93
N PHE A 126 -1.37 2.14 6.92
CA PHE A 126 -0.53 2.89 5.99
C PHE A 126 0.26 4.02 6.68
N THR A 127 -0.39 4.82 7.51
CA THR A 127 0.26 5.91 8.26
C THR A 127 1.28 5.37 9.27
N ARG A 128 0.95 4.31 10.01
CA ARG A 128 1.87 3.65 10.93
C ARG A 128 3.15 3.14 10.24
N ASN A 129 3.02 2.56 9.05
CA ASN A 129 4.17 2.11 8.27
C ASN A 129 4.97 3.27 7.64
N SER A 130 4.29 4.35 7.23
CA SER A 130 4.91 5.47 6.51
C SER A 130 5.65 6.45 7.43
N TYR A 131 5.18 6.66 8.66
CA TYR A 131 5.85 7.53 9.65
C TYR A 131 7.04 6.86 10.36
N SER A 132 7.06 5.52 10.42
CA SER A 132 8.15 4.74 11.02
C SER A 132 9.47 4.81 10.22
N ASN A 133 9.37 4.92 8.89
CA ASN A 133 10.52 4.85 7.98
C ASN A 133 11.01 6.21 7.46
N GLN A 134 10.57 7.33 8.02
CA GLN A 134 11.10 8.63 7.59
C GLN A 134 12.55 8.81 8.06
N PRO A 135 13.52 9.06 7.16
CA PRO A 135 14.89 9.35 7.55
C PRO A 135 14.89 10.65 8.37
N LYS A 136 15.36 10.57 9.62
CA LYS A 136 15.45 11.72 10.53
C LYS A 136 16.22 12.84 9.83
N LYS A 137 15.58 13.99 9.62
CA LYS A 137 16.20 15.19 9.03
C LYS A 137 17.48 15.52 9.79
N ARG A 138 18.64 15.40 9.13
CA ARG A 138 19.92 15.91 9.64
C ARG A 138 19.84 17.44 9.69
N GLY A 139 19.95 18.00 10.89
CA GLY A 139 19.85 19.43 11.14
C GLY A 139 20.88 20.25 10.36
N ARG A 140 20.47 21.40 9.84
CA ARG A 140 21.37 22.44 9.32
C ARG A 140 22.15 23.02 10.52
N LYS A 141 23.48 22.89 10.52
CA LYS A 141 24.33 23.70 11.40
C LYS A 141 24.23 25.16 10.91
N ALA A 142 23.78 26.05 11.78
CA ALA A 142 23.92 27.49 11.60
C ALA A 142 25.42 27.83 11.59
N GLY A 143 25.85 28.56 10.56
CA GLY A 143 27.14 29.23 10.48
C GLY A 143 26.97 30.71 10.77
#